data_AF-A0A3D0XPR6-F1
#
_entry.id   AF-A0A3D0XPR6-F1
#
_cell.length_a   1.000
_cell.length_b   1.000
_cell.length_c   1.000
_cell.angle_alpha   90.00
_cell.angle_beta   90.00
_cell.angle_gamma   90.00
#
_symmetry.space_group_name_H-M   'P 1'
#
loop_
_entity.id
_entity.type
_entity.pdbx_description
1 polymer ?
#
loop_
_entity_poly.entity_id
_entity_poly.type
_entity_poly.pdbx_seq_one_letter_code
_entity_poly.pdbx_strand_id
1 'polypeptide(L)'
;MNTFTLEVAGVTRELKVCSVSNSVNIAAFIMFGDVELTVNCAKELLKQAPEHDIIITAEAKGIPLAYEMARQSEKNDYLVARKGVKVYMHNPISVAVKSITTAKMQKLFIDEADAAKMKGRRVLIVDDVI
;
A
#
# COMPACT_ATOMS: atom_id res chain seq x y z
N MET A 1 4.60 27.78 -3.22
CA MET A 1 4.37 26.41 -3.72
C MET A 1 2.91 26.08 -3.49
N ASN A 2 2.21 25.47 -4.44
CA ASN A 2 0.82 25.06 -4.22
C ASN A 2 0.80 23.80 -3.34
N THR A 3 0.11 23.87 -2.19
CA THR A 3 -0.03 22.75 -1.26
C THR A 3 -1.50 22.40 -1.08
N PHE A 4 -1.74 21.18 -0.63
CA PHE A 4 -3.05 20.69 -0.22
C PHE A 4 -2.97 20.30 1.25
N THR A 5 -3.80 20.92 2.08
CA THR A 5 -3.93 20.57 3.50
C THR A 5 -4.72 19.27 3.63
N LEU A 6 -4.04 18.20 4.02
CA LEU A 6 -4.65 16.94 4.39
C LEU A 6 -4.96 16.94 5.88
N GLU A 7 -6.20 16.62 6.25
CA GLU A 7 -6.60 16.29 7.61
C GLU A 7 -7.11 14.84 7.62
N VAL A 8 -6.37 13.93 8.26
CA VAL A 8 -6.71 12.50 8.30
C VAL A 8 -6.27 11.88 9.61
N ALA A 9 -7.08 10.98 10.18
CA ALA A 9 -6.76 10.24 11.39
C ALA A 9 -6.21 11.11 12.54
N GLY A 10 -6.75 12.33 12.69
CA GLY A 10 -6.38 13.27 13.73
C GLY A 10 -5.05 14.01 13.51
N VAL A 11 -4.42 13.89 12.34
CA VAL A 11 -3.22 14.65 11.98
C VAL A 11 -3.43 15.53 10.76
N THR A 12 -2.71 16.64 10.72
CA THR A 12 -2.70 17.57 9.59
C THR A 12 -1.35 17.52 8.87
N ARG A 13 -1.35 17.51 7.54
CA ARG A 13 -0.14 17.52 6.69
C ARG A 13 -0.33 18.44 5.48
N GLU A 14 0.73 19.14 5.11
CA GLU A 14 0.77 19.92 3.87
C GLU A 14 1.40 19.09 2.76
N LEU A 15 0.59 18.66 1.80
CA LEU A 15 1.05 17.86 0.68
C LEU A 15 1.41 18.75 -0.50
N LYS A 16 2.54 18.46 -1.15
CA LYS A 16 2.90 19.13 -2.39
C LYS A 16 1.90 18.76 -3.50
N VAL A 17 1.34 19.76 -4.18
CA VAL A 17 0.53 19.51 -5.37
C VAL A 17 1.43 19.35 -6.60
N CYS A 18 1.28 18.22 -7.30
CA CYS A 18 2.06 17.84 -8.47
C CYS A 18 1.13 17.63 -9.68
N SER A 19 1.47 18.21 -10.84
CA SER A 19 0.74 17.96 -12.08
C SER A 19 1.17 16.63 -12.69
N VAL A 20 0.21 15.75 -12.97
CA VAL A 20 0.46 14.47 -13.66
C VAL A 20 0.05 14.52 -15.13
N SER A 21 -0.82 15.46 -15.49
CA SER A 21 -1.17 15.81 -16.88
C SER A 21 -1.65 17.27 -16.93
N ASN A 22 -2.02 17.76 -18.12
CA ASN A 22 -2.50 19.13 -18.31
C ASN A 22 -3.80 19.44 -17.55
N SER A 23 -4.59 18.41 -17.18
CA SER A 23 -5.88 18.57 -16.52
C SER A 23 -5.97 17.89 -15.15
N VAL A 24 -4.90 17.22 -14.70
CA VAL A 24 -4.92 16.44 -13.46
C VAL A 24 -3.74 16.83 -12.59
N ASN A 25 -4.07 17.30 -11.39
CA ASN A 25 -3.12 17.53 -10.31
C ASN A 25 -3.40 16.51 -9.20
N ILE A 26 -2.34 16.04 -8.54
CA ILE A 26 -2.43 15.15 -7.39
C ILE A 26 -1.72 15.80 -6.20
N ALA A 27 -2.28 15.62 -5.00
CA ALA A 27 -1.56 15.88 -3.76
C ALA A 27 -0.60 14.70 -3.51
N ALA A 28 0.70 14.96 -3.45
CA ALA A 28 1.72 13.93 -3.33
C ALA A 28 1.74 13.34 -1.92
N PHE A 29 0.92 12.33 -1.70
CA PHE A 29 0.90 11.56 -0.46
C PHE A 29 2.04 10.55 -0.41
N ILE A 30 2.90 10.69 0.59
CA ILE A 30 4.07 9.84 0.82
C ILE A 30 4.08 9.44 2.29
N MET A 31 3.90 8.15 2.56
CA MET A 31 3.85 7.63 3.92
C MET A 31 5.25 7.37 4.51
N PHE A 32 6.27 7.19 3.67
CA PHE A 32 7.62 6.90 4.12
C PHE A 32 8.20 8.01 4.99
N GLY A 33 8.59 7.65 6.22
CA GLY A 33 9.17 8.57 7.20
C GLY A 33 8.13 9.22 8.13
N ASP A 34 6.84 9.12 7.83
CA ASP A 34 5.78 9.70 8.67
C ASP A 34 5.16 8.64 9.60
N VAL A 35 5.87 8.36 10.69
CA VAL A 35 5.47 7.33 11.66
C VAL A 35 4.14 7.66 12.34
N GLU A 36 3.92 8.91 12.72
CA GLU A 36 2.69 9.34 13.39
C GLU A 36 1.46 9.14 12.50
N LEU A 37 1.53 9.61 11.25
CA LEU A 37 0.48 9.41 10.26
C LEU A 37 0.22 7.92 10.02
N THR A 38 1.29 7.12 9.89
CA THR A 38 1.17 5.67 9.65
C THR A 38 0.43 4.97 10.80
N VAL A 39 0.83 5.24 12.04
CA VAL A 39 0.23 4.64 13.25
C VAL A 39 -1.25 5.01 13.36
N ASN A 40 -1.58 6.29 13.16
CA ASN A 40 -2.95 6.78 13.27
C ASN A 40 -3.84 6.23 12.15
N CYS A 41 -3.37 6.26 10.89
CA CYS A 41 -4.11 5.71 9.77
C CYS A 41 -4.35 4.20 9.93
N ALA A 42 -3.34 3.43 10.34
CA ALA A 42 -3.50 2.00 10.60
C ALA A 42 -4.58 1.72 11.65
N LYS A 43 -4.57 2.48 12.76
CA LYS A 43 -5.56 2.37 13.83
C LYS A 43 -6.98 2.64 13.33
N GLU A 44 -7.18 3.72 12.58
CA GLU A 44 -8.51 4.09 12.08
C GLU A 44 -9.01 3.13 10.99
N LEU A 45 -8.12 2.64 10.12
CA LEU A 45 -8.47 1.66 9.10
C LEU A 45 -8.82 0.30 9.71
N LEU A 46 -8.11 -0.16 10.74
CA LEU A 46 -8.42 -1.43 11.41
C LEU A 46 -9.82 -1.46 12.04
N LYS A 47 -10.36 -0.32 12.49
CA LYS A 47 -11.75 -0.22 12.98
C LYS A 47 -12.78 -0.48 11.89
N GLN A 48 -12.42 -0.21 10.62
CA GLN A 48 -13.29 -0.34 9.46
C GLN A 48 -13.00 -1.61 8.66
N ALA A 49 -11.84 -2.24 8.88
CA ALA A 49 -11.42 -3.41 8.16
C ALA A 49 -12.41 -4.57 8.39
N PRO A 50 -12.87 -5.24 7.31
CA PRO A 50 -13.68 -6.43 7.47
C PRO A 50 -12.89 -7.55 8.13
N GLU A 51 -13.58 -8.60 8.57
CA GLU A 51 -12.89 -9.79 9.05
C GLU A 51 -12.00 -10.36 7.93
N HIS A 52 -10.74 -10.56 8.25
CA HIS A 52 -9.72 -10.96 7.28
C HIS A 52 -8.71 -11.86 7.98
N ASP A 53 -7.92 -12.60 7.22
CA ASP A 53 -6.94 -13.55 7.75
C ASP A 53 -5.50 -13.08 7.45
N ILE A 54 -5.28 -12.47 6.27
CA ILE A 54 -3.96 -11.99 5.84
C ILE A 54 -4.06 -10.62 5.17
N ILE A 55 -3.03 -9.80 5.33
CA ILE A 55 -2.90 -8.48 4.71
C ILE A 55 -1.92 -8.57 3.53
N ILE A 56 -2.22 -7.89 2.43
CA ILE A 56 -1.31 -7.70 1.31
C ILE A 56 -1.28 -6.24 0.86
N THR A 57 -0.12 -5.78 0.41
CA THR A 57 0.05 -4.46 -0.22
C THR A 57 0.93 -4.53 -1.46
N ALA A 58 0.94 -3.47 -2.27
CA ALA A 58 1.85 -3.32 -3.39
C ALA A 58 3.11 -2.53 -3.00
N GLU A 59 4.26 -2.91 -3.55
CA GLU A 59 5.52 -2.19 -3.33
C GLU A 59 5.46 -0.76 -3.90
N ALA A 60 5.94 0.28 -3.21
CA ALA A 60 6.59 0.29 -1.90
C ALA A 60 5.80 1.10 -0.85
N LYS A 61 5.04 2.11 -1.28
CA LYS A 61 4.51 3.15 -0.38
C LYS A 61 3.46 2.63 0.61
N GLY A 62 2.73 1.57 0.27
CA GLY A 62 1.79 0.91 1.18
C GLY A 62 2.44 -0.01 2.22
N ILE A 63 3.75 -0.31 2.12
CA ILE A 63 4.46 -1.20 3.05
C ILE A 63 4.39 -0.72 4.51
N PRO A 64 4.67 0.56 4.85
CA PRO A 64 4.55 1.03 6.23
C PRO A 64 3.14 0.82 6.80
N LEU A 65 2.10 1.07 5.99
CA LEU A 65 0.72 0.89 6.41
C LEU A 65 0.39 -0.57 6.68
N ALA A 66 0.73 -1.47 5.75
CA ALA A 66 0.47 -2.89 5.89
C ALA A 66 1.23 -3.49 7.09
N TYR A 67 2.50 -3.11 7.27
CA TYR A 67 3.28 -3.49 8.44
C TYR A 67 2.61 -3.04 9.73
N GLU A 68 2.22 -1.77 9.82
CA GLU A 68 1.66 -1.21 11.04
C GLU A 68 0.26 -1.77 11.35
N MET A 69 -0.57 -2.01 10.33
CA MET A 69 -1.84 -2.70 10.49
C MET A 69 -1.64 -4.15 10.96
N ALA A 70 -0.67 -4.88 10.42
CA ALA A 70 -0.36 -6.24 10.86
C ALA A 70 0.16 -6.29 12.31
N ARG A 71 0.93 -5.26 12.71
CA ARG A 71 1.43 -5.10 14.08
C ARG A 71 0.28 -4.80 15.06
N GLN A 72 -0.57 -3.82 14.76
CA GLN A 72 -1.67 -3.41 15.63
C GLN A 72 -2.81 -4.44 15.72
N SER A 73 -2.99 -5.27 14.68
CA SER A 73 -3.96 -6.38 14.69
C SER A 73 -3.40 -7.69 15.24
N GLU A 74 -2.17 -7.67 15.78
CA GLU A 74 -1.48 -8.83 16.36
C GLU A 74 -1.28 -10.02 15.41
N LYS A 75 -1.48 -9.82 14.10
CA LYS A 75 -1.30 -10.86 13.08
C LYS A 75 0.16 -11.20 12.83
N ASN A 76 1.06 -10.22 13.01
CA ASN A 76 2.50 -10.35 12.83
C ASN A 76 2.95 -10.97 11.48
N ASP A 77 2.12 -10.90 10.44
CA ASP A 77 2.42 -11.36 9.08
C ASP A 77 1.66 -10.48 8.06
N TYR A 78 2.30 -10.20 6.93
CA TYR A 78 1.72 -9.49 5.79
C TYR A 78 2.53 -9.77 4.53
N LEU A 79 1.91 -9.62 3.37
CA LEU A 79 2.51 -9.90 2.07
C LEU A 79 2.77 -8.62 1.28
N VAL A 80 3.76 -8.65 0.40
CA VAL A 80 4.10 -7.53 -0.48
C VAL A 80 4.20 -8.00 -1.93
N ALA A 81 3.28 -7.55 -2.77
CA ALA A 81 3.37 -7.72 -4.22
C ALA A 81 4.48 -6.79 -4.77
N ARG A 82 5.50 -7.37 -5.39
CA ARG A 82 6.72 -6.68 -5.82
C ARG A 82 6.58 -6.14 -7.23
N LYS A 83 7.29 -5.05 -7.55
CA LYS A 83 7.33 -4.47 -8.91
C LYS A 83 8.35 -5.14 -9.85
N GLY A 84 9.11 -6.08 -9.32
CA GLY A 84 10.08 -6.89 -10.06
C GLY A 84 10.44 -8.15 -9.28
N VAL A 85 10.83 -9.19 -10.03
CA VAL A 85 11.30 -10.45 -9.46
C VAL A 85 12.52 -10.20 -8.57
N LYS A 86 12.56 -10.84 -7.41
CA LYS A 86 13.69 -10.79 -6.48
C LYS A 86 14.43 -12.12 -6.49
N VAL A 87 15.73 -12.09 -6.22
CA VAL A 87 16.63 -13.26 -6.30
C VAL A 87 16.23 -14.42 -5.40
N TYR A 88 15.48 -14.15 -4.33
CA TYR A 88 14.97 -15.14 -3.39
C TYR A 88 13.59 -15.70 -3.75
N MET A 89 13.00 -15.26 -4.86
CA MET A 89 11.69 -15.74 -5.27
C MET A 89 11.80 -17.09 -5.99
N HIS A 90 10.90 -18.01 -5.64
CA HIS A 90 10.68 -19.28 -6.28
C HIS A 90 9.35 -19.27 -7.03
N ASN A 91 9.37 -19.64 -8.31
CA ASN A 91 8.19 -19.70 -9.20
C ASN A 91 7.20 -18.52 -9.07
N PRO A 92 7.65 -17.26 -9.22
CA PRO A 92 6.79 -16.11 -8.96
C PRO A 92 5.63 -16.02 -9.95
N ILE A 93 4.43 -15.80 -9.41
CA ILE A 93 3.22 -15.50 -10.18
C ILE A 93 3.22 -14.01 -10.50
N SER A 94 2.79 -13.63 -11.70
CA SER A 94 2.78 -12.22 -12.11
C SER A 94 1.53 -11.80 -12.87
N VAL A 95 1.19 -10.51 -12.75
CA VAL A 95 0.12 -9.86 -13.50
C VAL A 95 0.60 -8.53 -14.05
N ALA A 96 0.22 -8.21 -15.29
CA ALA A 96 0.48 -6.91 -15.90
C ALA A 96 -0.63 -5.93 -15.54
N VAL A 97 -0.27 -4.74 -15.06
CA VAL A 97 -1.19 -3.69 -14.66
C VAL A 97 -0.85 -2.39 -15.35
N LYS A 98 -1.87 -1.61 -15.71
CA LYS A 98 -1.72 -0.27 -16.29
C LYS A 98 -2.28 0.75 -15.30
N SER A 99 -1.40 1.52 -14.66
CA SER A 99 -1.81 2.59 -13.75
C SER A 99 -2.06 3.90 -14.51
N ILE A 100 -2.98 4.72 -14.00
CA ILE A 100 -3.32 6.04 -14.54
C ILE A 100 -2.15 7.02 -14.40
N THR A 101 -1.41 6.93 -13.28
CA THR A 101 -0.37 7.89 -12.91
C THR A 101 1.01 7.55 -13.44
N THR A 102 1.18 6.39 -14.10
CA THR A 102 2.48 5.97 -14.64
C THR A 102 2.38 5.64 -16.12
N ALA A 103 3.30 6.20 -16.91
CA ALA A 103 3.27 6.08 -18.37
C ALA A 103 3.56 4.66 -18.91
N LYS A 104 4.12 3.77 -18.07
CA LYS A 104 4.59 2.44 -18.48
C LYS A 104 3.72 1.35 -17.87
N MET A 105 3.49 0.29 -18.63
CA MET A 105 2.96 -0.97 -18.10
C MET A 105 3.83 -1.43 -16.93
N GLN A 106 3.19 -1.76 -15.81
CA GLN A 106 3.86 -2.31 -14.65
C GLN A 106 3.52 -3.80 -14.53
N LYS A 107 4.35 -4.55 -13.84
CA LYS A 107 4.05 -5.91 -13.42
C LYS A 107 4.11 -5.98 -11.91
N LEU A 108 3.16 -6.72 -11.33
CA LEU A 108 3.21 -7.12 -9.94
C LEU A 108 3.57 -8.61 -9.88
N PHE A 109 4.42 -8.96 -8.93
CA PHE A 109 4.93 -10.30 -8.71
C PHE A 109 4.68 -10.73 -7.27
N ILE A 110 4.30 -11.98 -7.07
CA ILE A 110 4.21 -12.61 -5.76
C ILE A 110 4.89 -13.98 -5.81
N ASP A 111 5.61 -14.32 -4.74
CA ASP A 111 6.28 -15.60 -4.60
C ASP A 111 5.26 -16.76 -4.48
N GLU A 112 5.64 -17.97 -4.89
CA GLU A 112 4.78 -19.16 -4.75
C GLU A 112 4.36 -19.42 -3.30
N ALA A 113 5.29 -19.28 -2.34
CA ALA A 113 4.98 -19.49 -0.93
C ALA A 113 4.02 -18.42 -0.38
N ASP A 114 4.20 -17.16 -0.79
CA ASP A 114 3.29 -16.07 -0.42
C ASP A 114 1.91 -16.24 -1.06
N ALA A 115 1.83 -16.72 -2.30
CA ALA A 115 0.57 -17.06 -2.94
C ALA A 115 -0.14 -18.20 -2.20
N ALA A 116 0.60 -19.22 -1.75
CA ALA A 116 0.07 -20.32 -0.96
C ALA A 116 -0.54 -19.84 0.38
N LYS A 117 0.06 -18.84 1.03
CA LYS A 117 -0.49 -18.23 2.26
C LYS A 117 -1.86 -17.59 2.06
N MET A 118 -2.22 -17.16 0.85
CA MET A 118 -3.52 -16.54 0.55
C MET A 118 -4.61 -17.56 0.21
N LYS A 119 -4.26 -18.81 -0.13
CA LYS A 119 -5.21 -19.80 -0.63
C LYS A 119 -6.28 -20.14 0.42
N GLY A 120 -7.54 -19.92 0.06
CA GLY A 120 -8.69 -20.21 0.95
C GLY A 120 -8.82 -19.25 2.13
N ARG A 121 -8.06 -18.14 2.15
CA ARG A 121 -8.08 -17.13 3.20
C ARG A 121 -8.75 -15.85 2.73
N ARG A 122 -9.29 -15.07 3.66
CA ARG A 122 -9.79 -13.72 3.42
C ARG A 122 -8.60 -12.77 3.36
N VAL A 123 -8.36 -12.22 2.18
CA VAL A 123 -7.23 -11.34 1.90
C VAL A 123 -7.69 -9.89 1.99
N LEU A 124 -7.08 -9.11 2.89
CA LEU A 124 -7.26 -7.67 2.97
C LEU A 124 -6.17 -6.97 2.15
N ILE A 125 -6.57 -6.28 1.09
CA ILE A 125 -5.68 -5.43 0.30
C ILE A 125 -5.61 -4.06 0.96
N VAL A 126 -4.38 -3.59 1.20
CA VAL A 126 -4.11 -2.29 1.84
C VAL A 126 -3.18 -1.49 0.94
N ASP A 127 -3.51 -0.23 0.68
CA ASP A 127 -2.63 0.70 -0.03
C ASP A 127 -2.77 2.11 0.53
N ASP A 128 -1.79 2.97 0.23
CA ASP A 128 -1.75 4.34 0.74
C ASP A 128 -2.67 5.31 -0.04
N VAL A 129 -2.84 5.07 -1.34
CA VAL A 129 -3.74 5.83 -2.25
C VAL A 129 -4.27 4.88 -3.32
N ILE A 130 -5.56 5.01 -3.68
CA ILE A 130 -6.22 4.27 -4.78
C ILE A 130 -6.69 5.25 -5.85
#